data_AF-A0A1U7GJ81-F1
#
_entry.id   AF-A0A1U7GJ81-F1
#
_cell.length_a   1.000
_cell.length_b   1.000
_cell.length_c   1.000
_cell.angle_alpha   90.00
_cell.angle_beta   90.00
_cell.angle_gamma   90.00
#
_symmetry.space_group_name_H-M   'P 1'
#
loop_
_entity.id
_entity.type
_entity.pdbx_description
1 polymer ?
#
loop_
_entity_poly.entity_id
_entity_poly.type
_entity_poly.pdbx_seq_one_letter_code
_entity_poly.pdbx_strand_id
1 'polypeptide(L)'
;MIQDEQAAYACCSVGIGRWCWVVWASESDAREGAKALSEGYEKTAESAEKKAGESAGAGSRRLPSKWASAYKRGGAARAEDAEARPKPKSRLSRRAPAKPSVAPRPTFLYAASESEQAGSRGEVVVVKHRIVRQTTGKIYIDREPFREEEPQAEAADGPAPKVRSLAVDRETLRREGRVLHHGSYYYASEEKGIRGVHADLTSRHAWCAALDIGFPCSTGSIKAAYRRLAREKHPDAGGDPAEFQAVERAYREALAYFSSDGVE
;
A
#
# COMPACT_ATOMS: atom_id res chain seq x y z
N MET A 1 26.19 58.60 21.33
CA MET A 1 25.46 58.20 20.11
C MET A 1 24.26 57.41 20.59
N ILE A 2 23.07 57.99 20.50
CA ILE A 2 21.82 57.32 20.86
C ILE A 2 21.53 56.41 19.67
N GLN A 3 21.53 55.09 19.87
CA GLN A 3 21.06 54.16 18.85
C GLN A 3 19.57 54.45 18.68
N ASP A 4 19.17 55.01 17.54
CA ASP A 4 17.75 55.16 17.21
C ASP A 4 17.11 53.78 17.28
N GLU A 5 16.21 53.60 18.25
CA GLU A 5 15.46 52.36 18.43
C GLU A 5 14.48 52.22 17.27
N GLN A 6 14.92 51.51 16.23
CA GLN A 6 14.10 51.22 15.07
C GLN A 6 13.02 50.20 15.44
N ALA A 7 11.80 50.44 14.96
CA ALA A 7 10.69 49.50 15.07
C ALA A 7 11.06 48.13 14.50
N ALA A 8 10.56 47.07 15.12
CA ALA A 8 10.89 45.71 14.74
C ALA A 8 9.62 44.90 14.45
N TYR A 9 9.67 43.99 13.48
CA TYR A 9 8.50 43.17 13.12
C TYR A 9 8.87 41.72 12.82
N ALA A 10 7.93 40.79 13.01
CA ALA A 10 8.10 39.37 12.68
C ALA A 10 6.83 38.80 12.04
N CYS A 11 7.00 37.77 11.20
CA CYS A 11 5.90 37.06 10.55
C CYS A 11 6.04 35.53 10.75
N CYS A 12 4.94 34.80 10.95
CA CYS A 12 4.95 33.34 11.02
C CYS A 12 3.67 32.69 10.48
N SER A 13 3.77 31.45 9.99
CA SER A 13 2.59 30.64 9.64
C SER A 13 1.91 30.10 10.90
N VAL A 14 0.58 30.21 10.97
CA VAL A 14 -0.26 29.70 12.07
C VAL A 14 -1.13 28.52 11.61
N GLY A 15 -1.10 28.19 10.32
CA GLY A 15 -1.87 27.10 9.72
C GLY A 15 -1.92 27.24 8.19
N ILE A 16 -2.63 26.31 7.54
CA ILE A 16 -2.80 26.33 6.09
C ILE A 16 -3.54 27.62 5.70
N GLY A 17 -2.89 28.48 4.91
CA GLY A 17 -3.47 29.73 4.40
C GLY A 17 -3.63 30.85 5.43
N ARG A 18 -2.92 30.80 6.57
CA ARG A 18 -2.99 31.84 7.60
C ARG A 18 -1.61 32.21 8.14
N TRP A 19 -1.18 33.43 7.82
CA TRP A 19 0.06 34.03 8.28
C TRP A 19 -0.25 35.12 9.31
N CYS A 20 0.51 35.16 10.39
CA CYS A 20 0.43 36.20 11.40
C CYS A 20 1.64 37.11 11.29
N TRP A 21 1.42 38.41 11.48
CA TRP A 21 2.48 39.40 11.61
C TRP A 21 2.29 40.22 12.90
N VAL A 22 3.40 40.67 13.49
CA VAL A 22 3.46 41.40 14.75
C VAL A 22 4.55 42.47 14.67
N VAL A 23 4.26 43.67 15.19
CA VAL A 23 5.16 44.84 15.20
C VAL A 23 5.36 45.34 16.64
N TRP A 24 6.60 45.68 16.98
CA TRP A 24 7.03 46.25 18.26
C TRP A 24 7.73 47.60 18.05
N ALA A 25 7.77 48.43 19.09
CA ALA A 25 8.40 49.76 19.00
C ALA A 25 9.90 49.68 18.84
N SER A 26 10.53 48.63 19.39
CA SER A 26 11.95 48.34 19.24
C SER A 26 12.21 46.83 19.25
N GLU A 27 13.42 46.42 18.86
CA GLU A 27 13.86 45.02 19.04
C GLU A 27 13.95 44.65 20.54
N SER A 28 14.27 45.61 21.41
CA SER A 28 14.32 45.41 22.86
C SER A 28 12.93 45.06 23.40
N ASP A 29 11.90 45.82 23.01
CA ASP A 29 10.51 45.57 23.36
C ASP A 29 10.06 44.17 22.95
N ALA A 30 10.43 43.76 21.73
CA ALA A 30 10.12 42.44 21.23
C ALA A 30 10.81 41.33 22.07
N ARG A 31 12.00 41.60 22.61
CA ARG A 31 12.81 40.65 23.39
C ARG A 31 12.31 40.53 24.82
N GLU A 32 11.89 41.64 25.39
CA GLU A 32 11.22 41.74 26.70
C GLU A 32 9.78 41.22 26.64
N GLY A 33 9.25 41.01 25.43
CA GLY A 33 7.89 40.53 25.19
C GLY A 33 6.83 41.56 25.57
N ALA A 34 7.14 42.84 25.34
CA ALA A 34 6.19 43.92 25.42
C ALA A 34 4.98 43.68 24.51
N LYS A 35 3.89 44.38 24.81
CA LYS A 35 2.68 44.35 23.99
C LYS A 35 3.00 44.88 22.59
N ALA A 36 2.55 44.16 21.55
CA ALA A 36 2.73 44.61 20.19
C ALA A 36 2.05 45.97 19.96
N LEU A 37 2.74 46.84 19.20
CA LEU A 37 2.15 48.09 18.70
C LEU A 37 1.01 47.79 17.71
N SER A 38 1.21 46.78 16.87
CA SER A 38 0.25 46.34 15.87
C SER A 38 0.41 44.86 15.58
N GLU A 39 -0.69 44.17 15.29
CA GLU A 39 -0.68 42.77 14.87
C GLU A 39 -1.84 42.46 13.91
N GLY A 40 -1.67 41.44 13.08
CA GLY A 40 -2.70 41.03 12.15
C GLY A 40 -2.48 39.66 11.53
N TYR A 41 -3.38 39.30 10.62
CA TYR A 41 -3.34 38.06 9.86
C TYR A 41 -3.52 38.32 8.37
N GLU A 42 -2.84 37.54 7.54
CA GLU A 42 -2.91 37.58 6.09
C GLU A 42 -2.97 36.17 5.49
N LYS A 43 -3.43 36.06 4.24
CA LYS A 43 -3.56 34.77 3.55
C LYS A 43 -2.22 34.20 3.07
N THR A 44 -1.26 35.06 2.78
CA THR A 44 0.05 34.70 2.22
C THR A 44 1.19 35.33 3.03
N ALA A 45 2.40 34.77 2.91
CA ALA A 45 3.60 35.27 3.58
C ALA A 45 3.95 36.69 3.12
N GLU A 46 3.89 36.95 1.82
CA GLU A 46 4.22 38.24 1.21
C GLU A 46 3.27 39.35 1.67
N SER A 47 1.96 39.06 1.73
CA SER A 47 0.98 40.02 2.25
C SER A 47 1.21 40.34 3.72
N ALA A 48 1.55 39.32 4.54
CA ALA A 48 1.89 39.52 5.95
C ALA A 48 3.12 40.41 6.12
N GLU A 49 4.19 40.15 5.36
CA GLU A 49 5.44 40.93 5.43
C GLU A 49 5.24 42.36 4.96
N LYS A 50 4.47 42.58 3.89
CA LYS A 50 4.12 43.90 3.41
C LYS A 50 3.36 44.71 4.46
N LYS A 51 2.32 44.12 5.07
CA LYS A 51 1.53 44.78 6.12
C LYS A 51 2.33 45.07 7.38
N ALA A 52 3.24 44.17 7.75
CA ALA A 52 4.13 44.37 8.88
C ALA A 52 5.09 45.54 8.63
N GLY A 53 5.71 45.61 7.45
CA GLY A 53 6.61 46.70 7.07
C GLY A 53 5.91 48.05 6.95
N GLU A 54 4.71 48.07 6.35
CA GLU A 54 3.86 49.27 6.31
C GLU A 54 3.53 49.79 7.72
N SER A 55 3.23 48.88 8.66
CA SER A 55 2.85 49.24 10.03
C SER A 55 4.04 49.63 10.91
N ALA A 56 5.22 49.05 10.66
CA ALA A 56 6.43 49.33 11.42
C ALA A 56 7.15 50.61 10.94
N GLY A 57 6.86 51.07 9.72
CA GLY A 57 7.48 52.25 9.14
C GLY A 57 8.80 51.97 8.43
N ALA A 58 9.28 52.99 7.70
CA ALA A 58 10.53 52.92 6.95
C ALA A 58 11.72 52.76 7.90
N GLY A 59 12.65 51.86 7.57
CA GLY A 59 13.81 51.55 8.41
C GLY A 59 13.54 50.54 9.53
N SER A 60 12.37 49.90 9.55
CA SER A 60 12.08 48.83 10.50
C SER A 60 12.91 47.57 10.26
N ARG A 61 13.26 46.87 11.35
CA ARG A 61 14.07 45.65 11.31
C ARG A 61 13.19 44.40 11.30
N ARG A 62 13.41 43.52 10.31
CA ARG A 62 12.77 42.21 10.26
C ARG A 62 13.43 41.24 11.24
N LEU A 63 12.64 40.71 12.16
CA LEU A 63 13.03 39.69 13.14
C LEU A 63 12.70 38.27 12.66
N PRO A 64 13.34 37.23 13.23
CA PRO A 64 13.05 35.84 12.90
C PRO A 64 11.60 35.43 13.22
N SER A 65 11.03 34.54 12.40
CA SER A 65 9.63 34.08 12.52
C SER A 65 9.27 33.46 13.88
N LYS A 66 10.24 32.92 14.61
CA LYS A 66 10.05 32.38 15.97
C LYS A 66 9.49 33.41 16.96
N TRP A 67 9.75 34.70 16.75
CA TRP A 67 9.31 35.78 17.63
C TRP A 67 7.79 36.00 17.54
N ALA A 68 7.24 36.08 16.32
CA ALA A 68 5.80 36.12 16.10
C ALA A 68 5.11 34.84 16.63
N SER A 69 5.71 33.67 16.44
CA SER A 69 5.19 32.40 16.95
C SER A 69 5.20 32.31 18.48
N ALA A 70 6.23 32.88 19.13
CA ALA A 70 6.32 32.96 20.59
C ALA A 70 5.26 33.93 21.15
N TYR A 71 5.14 35.12 20.55
CA TYR A 71 4.14 36.12 20.92
C TYR A 71 2.72 35.55 20.88
N LYS A 72 2.34 34.87 19.78
CA LYS A 72 1.01 34.25 19.64
C LYS A 72 0.74 33.10 20.60
N ARG A 73 1.76 32.43 21.13
CA ARG A 73 1.60 31.36 22.13
C ARG A 73 1.42 31.89 23.55
N GLY A 74 1.25 33.20 23.73
CA GLY A 74 0.85 33.81 25.00
C GLY A 74 1.99 33.97 26.00
N GLY A 75 3.22 34.23 25.54
CA GLY A 75 4.32 34.44 26.47
C GLY A 75 5.45 35.30 25.93
N ALA A 76 5.71 36.38 26.66
CA ALA A 76 6.99 37.11 26.78
C ALA A 76 8.12 36.22 27.37
N ALA A 77 8.11 34.92 27.06
CA ALA A 77 9.18 34.02 27.47
C ALA A 77 10.33 34.20 26.48
N ARG A 78 11.33 34.99 26.88
CA ARG A 78 12.65 35.19 26.27
C ARG A 78 12.89 34.25 25.09
N ALA A 79 12.89 34.80 23.87
CA ALA A 79 13.13 34.05 22.63
C ALA A 79 14.50 33.33 22.59
N GLU A 80 15.40 33.66 23.52
CA GLU A 80 16.70 33.02 23.73
C GLU A 80 16.65 31.82 24.69
N ASP A 81 15.72 31.78 25.66
CA ASP A 81 15.54 30.61 26.55
C ASP A 81 14.73 29.47 25.89
N ALA A 82 14.27 29.68 24.65
CA ALA A 82 13.57 28.68 23.85
C ALA A 82 14.48 27.55 23.33
N GLU A 83 15.82 27.71 23.38
CA GLU A 83 16.77 26.66 23.00
C GLU A 83 16.96 25.60 24.09
N ALA A 84 16.66 25.90 25.36
CA ALA A 84 16.92 25.01 26.49
C ALA A 84 15.65 24.43 27.16
N ARG A 85 14.44 24.83 26.75
CA ARG A 85 13.22 24.26 27.34
C ARG A 85 12.93 22.87 26.76
N PRO A 86 12.81 21.81 27.59
CA PRO A 86 12.33 20.52 27.12
C PRO A 86 10.95 20.72 26.49
N LYS A 87 10.83 20.38 25.20
CA LYS A 87 9.62 20.57 24.40
C LYS A 87 8.40 20.14 25.22
N PRO A 88 7.43 21.03 25.51
CA PRO A 88 6.25 20.65 26.25
C PRO A 88 5.58 19.52 25.48
N LYS A 89 5.49 18.35 26.11
CA LYS A 89 4.81 17.17 25.55
C LYS A 89 3.41 17.63 25.14
N SER A 90 3.22 17.71 23.83
CA SER A 90 1.99 18.06 23.16
C SER A 90 0.78 17.49 23.91
N ARG A 91 -0.10 18.34 24.44
CA ARG A 91 -1.38 17.93 25.06
C ARG A 91 -2.34 17.24 24.07
N LEU A 92 -2.00 17.19 22.78
CA LEU A 92 -2.67 16.31 21.80
C LEU A 92 -2.27 14.84 21.94
N SER A 93 -1.30 14.50 22.81
CA SER A 93 -1.10 13.12 23.28
C SER A 93 -1.98 12.81 24.50
N ARG A 94 -3.26 13.23 24.51
CA ARG A 94 -4.26 12.45 25.25
C ARG A 94 -4.32 11.10 24.56
N ARG A 95 -3.48 10.19 25.05
CA ARG A 95 -3.45 8.78 24.67
C ARG A 95 -4.88 8.30 24.90
N ALA A 96 -5.63 8.12 23.81
CA ALA A 96 -6.90 7.42 23.86
C ALA A 96 -6.67 6.14 24.68
N PRO A 97 -7.63 5.74 25.55
CA PRO A 97 -7.49 4.52 26.32
C PRO A 97 -7.06 3.44 25.35
N ALA A 98 -5.93 2.79 25.64
CA ALA A 98 -5.35 1.78 24.78
C ALA A 98 -6.46 0.73 24.58
N LYS A 99 -7.08 0.74 23.40
CA LYS A 99 -8.02 -0.32 23.03
C LYS A 99 -7.29 -1.63 23.30
N PRO A 100 -7.94 -2.63 23.91
CA PRO A 100 -7.33 -3.93 24.13
C PRO A 100 -6.69 -4.33 22.81
N SER A 101 -5.36 -4.45 22.84
CA SER A 101 -4.53 -4.73 21.67
C SER A 101 -4.81 -6.17 21.29
N VAL A 102 -5.94 -6.40 20.61
CA VAL A 102 -6.20 -7.65 19.91
C VAL A 102 -4.98 -7.88 19.04
N ALA A 103 -4.27 -8.98 19.31
CA ALA A 103 -3.11 -9.35 18.52
C ALA A 103 -3.52 -9.24 17.04
N PRO A 104 -2.81 -8.45 16.22
CA PRO A 104 -3.21 -8.22 14.85
C PRO A 104 -3.34 -9.59 14.17
N ARG A 105 -4.51 -9.84 13.56
CA ARG A 105 -4.74 -11.08 12.82
C ARG A 105 -3.61 -11.24 11.81
N PRO A 106 -2.98 -12.43 11.72
CA PRO A 106 -1.94 -12.64 10.73
C PRO A 106 -2.50 -12.34 9.35
N THR A 107 -1.72 -11.63 8.54
CA THR A 107 -2.08 -11.28 7.16
C THR A 107 -1.19 -12.10 6.24
N PHE A 108 -1.74 -12.52 5.09
CA PHE A 108 -1.11 -13.47 4.19
C PHE A 108 -1.10 -12.95 2.75
N LEU A 109 -0.13 -13.41 1.97
CA LEU A 109 -0.22 -13.49 0.51
C LEU A 109 -0.33 -14.95 0.11
N TYR A 110 -0.91 -15.20 -1.06
CA TYR A 110 -1.21 -16.53 -1.55
C TYR A 110 -0.43 -16.77 -2.82
N ALA A 111 0.41 -17.80 -2.86
CA ALA A 111 0.98 -18.31 -4.10
C ALA A 111 0.03 -19.39 -4.64
N ALA A 112 -0.39 -19.29 -5.89
CA ALA A 112 -1.27 -20.28 -6.50
C ALA A 112 -0.60 -20.85 -7.76
N SER A 113 -0.62 -22.18 -7.89
CA SER A 113 -0.06 -22.91 -9.02
C SER A 113 -0.95 -24.11 -9.37
N GLU A 114 -0.78 -24.64 -10.57
CA GLU A 114 -1.31 -25.95 -10.93
C GLU A 114 -0.69 -27.03 -10.03
N SER A 115 -1.46 -28.04 -9.66
CA SER A 115 -0.97 -29.19 -8.91
C SER A 115 -0.01 -30.02 -9.77
N GLU A 116 1.15 -30.35 -9.22
CA GLU A 116 2.12 -31.27 -9.85
C GLU A 116 1.84 -32.75 -9.47
N GLN A 117 0.85 -33.00 -8.61
CA GLN A 117 0.53 -34.35 -8.16
C GLN A 117 -0.13 -35.16 -9.28
N ALA A 118 0.37 -36.38 -9.52
CA ALA A 118 -0.20 -37.29 -10.50
C ALA A 118 -1.68 -37.57 -10.20
N GLY A 119 -2.54 -37.35 -11.20
CA GLY A 119 -4.00 -37.49 -11.09
C GLY A 119 -4.73 -36.21 -10.69
N SER A 120 -4.02 -35.14 -10.35
CA SER A 120 -4.57 -33.84 -9.93
C SER A 120 -4.31 -32.73 -10.95
N ARG A 121 -4.01 -33.06 -12.22
CA ARG A 121 -3.83 -32.04 -13.25
C ARG A 121 -5.06 -31.15 -13.40
N GLY A 122 -4.82 -29.85 -13.58
CA GLY A 122 -5.88 -28.85 -13.62
C GLY A 122 -6.45 -28.47 -12.25
N GLU A 123 -6.09 -29.17 -11.16
CA GLU A 123 -6.36 -28.71 -9.81
C GLU A 123 -5.39 -27.59 -9.43
N VAL A 124 -5.86 -26.64 -8.63
CA VAL A 124 -5.05 -25.50 -8.19
C VAL A 124 -4.65 -25.70 -6.75
N VAL A 125 -3.34 -25.68 -6.50
CA VAL A 125 -2.76 -25.68 -5.17
C VAL A 125 -2.51 -24.24 -4.77
N VAL A 126 -3.00 -23.87 -3.58
CA VAL A 126 -2.76 -22.54 -3.00
C VAL A 126 -1.93 -22.67 -1.74
N VAL A 127 -0.83 -21.94 -1.72
CA VAL A 127 0.13 -21.91 -0.62
C VAL A 127 0.07 -20.54 0.05
N LYS A 128 -0.17 -20.51 1.37
CA LYS A 128 -0.24 -19.28 2.16
C LYS A 128 1.17 -18.87 2.60
N HIS A 129 1.51 -17.59 2.46
CA HIS A 129 2.76 -17.01 2.96
C HIS A 129 2.44 -15.85 3.91
N ARG A 130 3.01 -15.89 5.12
CA ARG A 130 2.75 -14.86 6.13
C ARG A 130 3.44 -13.56 5.76
N ILE A 131 2.74 -12.44 5.95
CA ILE A 131 3.31 -11.11 5.81
C ILE A 131 4.04 -10.74 7.10
N VAL A 132 5.34 -10.54 7.00
CA VAL A 132 6.23 -10.19 8.12
C VAL A 132 6.26 -8.68 8.33
N ARG A 133 6.36 -7.92 7.24
CA ARG A 133 6.52 -6.46 7.29
C ARG A 133 5.87 -5.82 6.06
N GLN A 134 5.20 -4.70 6.28
CA GLN A 134 4.69 -3.87 5.18
C GLN A 134 5.34 -2.49 5.23
N THR A 135 5.73 -2.01 4.06
CA THR A 135 6.21 -0.64 3.84
C THR A 135 5.30 0.05 2.82
N THR A 136 5.58 1.32 2.52
CA THR A 136 4.81 2.06 1.51
C THR A 136 4.89 1.40 0.13
N GLY A 137 6.07 0.90 -0.27
CA GLY A 137 6.28 0.31 -1.60
C GLY A 137 6.42 -1.21 -1.65
N LYS A 138 6.77 -1.87 -0.54
CA LYS A 138 7.04 -3.32 -0.51
C LYS A 138 6.27 -4.05 0.58
N ILE A 139 5.88 -5.28 0.29
CA ILE A 139 5.37 -6.28 1.24
C ILE A 139 6.46 -7.35 1.39
N TYR A 140 6.89 -7.59 2.62
CA TYR A 140 7.85 -8.64 2.95
C TYR A 140 7.08 -9.85 3.47
N ILE A 141 7.23 -10.98 2.80
CA ILE A 141 6.59 -12.25 3.16
C ILE A 141 7.63 -13.28 3.58
N ASP A 142 7.23 -14.24 4.41
CA ASP A 142 8.05 -15.40 4.73
C ASP A 142 8.29 -16.24 3.47
N ARG A 143 9.55 -16.66 3.28
CA ARG A 143 9.92 -17.54 2.16
C ARG A 143 9.27 -18.91 2.28
N GLU A 144 9.10 -19.39 3.50
CA GLU A 144 8.48 -20.69 3.76
C GLU A 144 6.95 -20.58 3.79
N PRO A 145 6.25 -21.59 3.25
CA PRO A 145 4.80 -21.72 3.39
C PRO A 145 4.36 -21.70 4.85
N PHE A 146 3.33 -20.92 5.16
CA PHE A 146 2.71 -20.93 6.47
C PHE A 146 1.95 -22.25 6.69
N ARG A 147 2.28 -22.95 7.80
CA ARG A 147 1.58 -24.16 8.25
C ARG A 147 0.80 -23.82 9.51
N GLU A 148 -0.50 -24.07 9.50
CA GLU A 148 -1.38 -23.81 10.67
C GLU A 148 -1.00 -24.68 11.88
N GLU A 149 -0.37 -25.83 11.63
CA GLU A 149 0.02 -26.80 12.65
C GLU A 149 1.34 -26.48 13.35
N GLU A 150 2.12 -25.50 12.92
CA GLU A 150 3.32 -25.11 13.68
C GLU A 150 2.86 -24.47 15.00
N PRO A 151 2.97 -25.19 16.15
CA PRO A 151 2.68 -24.58 17.41
C PRO A 151 3.69 -23.46 17.55
N GLN A 152 3.19 -22.23 17.73
CA GLN A 152 3.96 -21.01 17.86
C GLN A 152 5.05 -21.26 18.89
N ALA A 153 6.24 -21.66 18.42
CA ALA A 153 7.24 -22.32 19.24
C ALA A 153 7.46 -21.45 20.47
N GLU A 154 7.03 -21.96 21.63
CA GLU A 154 7.20 -21.28 22.89
C GLU A 154 8.66 -20.86 22.94
N ALA A 155 8.88 -19.56 23.09
CA ALA A 155 10.14 -18.88 22.87
C ALA A 155 11.30 -19.64 23.52
N ALA A 156 11.92 -20.55 22.75
CA ALA A 156 13.19 -21.10 23.11
C ALA A 156 14.13 -19.90 23.13
N ASP A 157 14.79 -19.65 24.27
CA ASP A 157 15.68 -18.51 24.55
C ASP A 157 16.91 -18.38 23.60
N GLY A 158 16.89 -19.06 22.45
CA GLY A 158 17.84 -18.91 21.36
C GLY A 158 17.53 -17.67 20.50
N PRO A 159 18.56 -17.09 19.87
CA PRO A 159 18.37 -16.01 18.91
C PRO A 159 17.49 -16.50 17.75
N ALA A 160 16.34 -15.85 17.56
CA ALA A 160 15.39 -16.19 16.50
C ALA A 160 16.14 -16.29 15.15
N PRO A 161 15.99 -17.41 14.41
CA PRO A 161 16.64 -17.55 13.12
C PRO A 161 16.26 -16.37 12.22
N LYS A 162 17.24 -15.80 11.51
CA LYS A 162 17.00 -14.69 10.57
C LYS A 162 16.12 -15.21 9.43
N VAL A 163 14.81 -15.04 9.57
CA VAL A 163 13.85 -15.51 8.58
C VAL A 163 14.13 -14.82 7.25
N ARG A 164 14.43 -15.62 6.23
CA ARG A 164 14.64 -15.12 4.87
C ARG A 164 13.29 -14.64 4.36
N SER A 165 13.14 -13.33 4.21
CA SER A 165 11.91 -12.73 3.66
C SER A 165 12.06 -12.46 2.16
N LEU A 166 10.94 -12.60 1.44
CA LEU A 166 10.81 -12.22 0.04
C LEU A 166 10.15 -10.84 -0.03
N ALA A 167 10.67 -9.95 -0.88
CA ALA A 167 10.17 -8.60 -1.03
C ALA A 167 9.33 -8.47 -2.30
N VAL A 168 8.03 -8.31 -2.11
CA VAL A 168 7.03 -8.20 -3.17
C VAL A 168 6.61 -6.75 -3.38
N ASP A 169 6.39 -6.35 -4.63
CA ASP A 169 5.95 -5.00 -4.96
C ASP A 169 4.47 -4.75 -4.59
N ARG A 170 4.23 -3.77 -3.71
CA ARG A 170 2.89 -3.48 -3.18
C ARG A 170 2.01 -2.79 -4.21
N GLU A 171 2.59 -1.92 -5.03
CA GLU A 171 1.82 -1.13 -5.99
C GLU A 171 1.38 -2.00 -7.16
N THR A 172 2.28 -2.85 -7.69
CA THR A 172 1.94 -3.85 -8.70
C THR A 172 0.84 -4.79 -8.20
N LEU A 173 0.98 -5.34 -6.99
CA LEU A 173 -0.05 -6.23 -6.41
C LEU A 173 -1.41 -5.53 -6.29
N ARG A 174 -1.44 -4.23 -5.94
CA ARG A 174 -2.67 -3.46 -5.84
C ARG A 174 -3.30 -3.18 -7.21
N ARG A 175 -2.48 -2.83 -8.20
CA ARG A 175 -2.92 -2.46 -9.55
C ARG A 175 -3.39 -3.67 -10.35
N GLU A 176 -2.60 -4.74 -10.34
CA GLU A 176 -2.81 -5.91 -11.20
C GLU A 176 -3.54 -7.05 -10.46
N GLY A 177 -3.63 -6.97 -9.13
CA GLY A 177 -4.20 -8.04 -8.30
C GLY A 177 -3.31 -9.27 -8.13
N ARG A 178 -2.17 -9.30 -8.83
CA ARG A 178 -1.12 -10.32 -8.75
C ARG A 178 0.26 -9.71 -8.99
N VAL A 179 1.31 -10.45 -8.65
CA VAL A 179 2.70 -10.03 -8.86
C VAL A 179 3.58 -11.26 -9.06
N LEU A 180 4.40 -11.23 -10.10
CA LEU A 180 5.36 -12.31 -10.39
C LEU A 180 6.64 -12.09 -9.58
N HIS A 181 7.07 -13.09 -8.84
CA HIS A 181 8.32 -13.04 -8.08
C HIS A 181 8.96 -14.43 -8.03
N HIS A 182 10.22 -14.55 -8.46
CA HIS A 182 10.96 -15.82 -8.54
C HIS A 182 10.21 -16.96 -9.25
N GLY A 183 9.46 -16.66 -10.31
CA GLY A 183 8.73 -17.66 -11.09
C GLY A 183 7.35 -18.03 -10.54
N SER A 184 6.93 -17.48 -9.40
CA SER A 184 5.61 -17.72 -8.82
C SER A 184 4.78 -16.43 -8.80
N TYR A 185 3.46 -16.57 -9.02
CA TYR A 185 2.52 -15.46 -8.86
C TYR A 185 1.98 -15.42 -7.44
N TYR A 186 2.05 -14.24 -6.83
CA TYR A 186 1.46 -13.97 -5.52
C TYR A 186 0.19 -13.13 -5.65
N TYR A 187 -0.80 -13.45 -4.83
CA TYR A 187 -2.14 -12.87 -4.84
C TYR A 187 -2.53 -12.34 -3.46
N ALA A 188 -3.38 -11.32 -3.44
CA ALA A 188 -3.87 -10.71 -2.21
C ALA A 188 -4.98 -11.55 -1.51
N SER A 189 -5.60 -12.49 -2.23
CA SER A 189 -6.56 -13.45 -1.68
C SER A 189 -6.45 -14.79 -2.40
N GLU A 190 -6.88 -15.85 -1.73
CA GLU A 190 -6.90 -17.22 -2.24
C GLU A 190 -7.76 -17.34 -3.50
N GLU A 191 -8.97 -16.76 -3.49
CA GLU A 191 -9.92 -16.84 -4.60
C GLU A 191 -9.42 -16.10 -5.85
N LYS A 192 -8.59 -15.06 -5.67
CA LYS A 192 -7.91 -14.41 -6.78
C LYS A 192 -6.81 -15.29 -7.36
N GLY A 193 -6.08 -16.01 -6.51
CA GLY A 193 -5.10 -16.99 -6.94
C GLY A 193 -5.72 -18.10 -7.77
N ILE A 194 -6.77 -18.73 -7.26
CA ILE A 194 -7.49 -19.82 -7.94
C ILE A 194 -8.00 -19.37 -9.32
N ARG A 195 -8.69 -18.22 -9.37
CA ARG A 195 -9.18 -17.67 -10.65
C ARG A 195 -8.06 -17.32 -11.62
N GLY A 196 -6.95 -16.79 -11.11
CA GLY A 196 -5.79 -16.44 -11.92
C GLY A 196 -5.18 -17.66 -12.60
N VAL A 197 -5.01 -18.77 -11.85
CA VAL A 197 -4.48 -20.02 -12.39
C VAL A 197 -5.46 -20.67 -13.36
N HIS A 198 -6.76 -20.73 -13.05
CA HIS A 198 -7.76 -21.27 -13.98
C HIS A 198 -7.81 -20.49 -15.30
N ALA A 199 -7.73 -19.15 -15.24
CA ALA A 199 -7.68 -18.33 -16.45
C ALA A 199 -6.43 -18.62 -17.27
N ASP A 200 -5.27 -18.74 -16.63
CA ASP A 200 -4.01 -19.09 -17.28
C ASP A 200 -4.08 -20.45 -17.97
N LEU A 201 -4.53 -21.49 -17.26
CA LEU A 201 -4.75 -22.84 -17.81
C LEU A 201 -5.73 -22.83 -18.98
N THR A 202 -6.86 -22.13 -18.85
CA THR A 202 -7.86 -22.01 -19.92
C THR A 202 -7.25 -21.34 -21.17
N SER A 203 -6.40 -20.33 -20.99
CA SER A 203 -5.73 -19.65 -22.12
C SER A 203 -4.58 -20.46 -22.74
N ARG A 204 -3.91 -21.30 -21.94
CA ARG A 204 -2.76 -22.10 -22.38
C ARG A 204 -3.19 -23.26 -23.28
N HIS A 205 -4.40 -23.77 -23.07
CA HIS A 205 -4.90 -24.94 -23.76
C HIS A 205 -5.90 -24.57 -24.86
N ALA A 206 -5.47 -24.66 -26.12
CA ALA A 206 -6.31 -24.34 -27.29
C ALA A 206 -7.60 -25.19 -27.35
N TRP A 207 -7.57 -26.42 -26.83
CA TRP A 207 -8.74 -27.28 -26.74
C TRP A 207 -9.85 -26.72 -25.83
N CYS A 208 -9.53 -25.85 -24.86
CA CYS A 208 -10.55 -25.16 -24.05
C CYS A 208 -11.45 -24.28 -24.92
N ALA A 209 -10.85 -23.47 -25.80
CA ALA A 209 -11.59 -22.62 -26.72
C ALA A 209 -12.36 -23.43 -27.76
N ALA A 210 -11.76 -24.49 -28.31
CA ALA A 210 -12.41 -25.34 -29.32
C ALA A 210 -13.63 -26.12 -28.78
N LEU A 211 -13.59 -26.51 -27.50
CA LEU A 211 -14.69 -27.22 -26.83
C LEU A 211 -15.66 -26.28 -26.11
N ASP A 212 -15.38 -24.98 -26.07
CA ASP A 212 -16.12 -23.96 -25.31
C ASP A 212 -16.27 -24.36 -23.83
N ILE A 213 -15.13 -24.61 -23.18
CA ILE A 213 -15.01 -24.96 -21.75
C ILE A 213 -13.87 -24.17 -21.09
N GLY A 214 -13.92 -24.05 -19.76
CA GLY A 214 -12.85 -23.43 -18.97
C GLY A 214 -12.57 -24.21 -17.69
N PHE A 215 -11.44 -23.93 -17.04
CA PHE A 215 -11.09 -24.53 -15.75
C PHE A 215 -11.91 -23.90 -14.59
N PRO A 216 -12.29 -24.69 -13.56
CA PRO A 216 -12.01 -26.11 -13.41
C PRO A 216 -12.93 -26.94 -14.31
N CYS A 217 -12.38 -27.91 -15.05
CA CYS A 217 -13.14 -28.83 -15.87
C CYS A 217 -12.82 -30.28 -15.52
N SER A 218 -13.80 -31.17 -15.68
CA SER A 218 -13.65 -32.60 -15.43
C SER A 218 -13.69 -33.37 -16.74
N THR A 219 -13.19 -34.61 -16.73
CA THR A 219 -13.31 -35.51 -17.90
C THR A 219 -14.78 -35.70 -18.33
N GLY A 220 -15.71 -35.62 -17.38
CA GLY A 220 -17.15 -35.63 -17.64
C GLY A 220 -17.63 -34.38 -18.39
N SER A 221 -17.21 -33.17 -17.98
CA SER A 221 -17.60 -31.94 -18.67
C SER A 221 -17.00 -31.85 -20.08
N ILE A 222 -15.76 -32.33 -20.25
CA ILE A 222 -15.10 -32.44 -21.57
C ILE A 222 -15.90 -33.36 -22.50
N LYS A 223 -16.27 -34.56 -22.03
CA LYS A 223 -17.10 -35.52 -22.80
C LYS A 223 -18.47 -34.93 -23.16
N ALA A 224 -19.10 -34.22 -22.24
CA ALA A 224 -20.39 -33.58 -22.48
C ALA A 224 -20.30 -32.47 -23.54
N ALA A 225 -19.28 -31.61 -23.45
CA ALA A 225 -19.02 -30.55 -24.42
C ALA A 225 -18.73 -31.12 -25.81
N TYR A 226 -17.87 -32.15 -25.89
CA TYR A 226 -17.61 -32.88 -27.14
C TYR A 226 -18.90 -33.45 -27.74
N ARG A 227 -19.72 -34.18 -26.98
CA ARG A 227 -20.99 -34.75 -27.48
C ARG A 227 -21.98 -33.71 -27.95
N ARG A 228 -21.98 -32.51 -27.36
CA ARG A 228 -22.81 -31.38 -27.81
C ARG A 228 -22.33 -30.89 -29.17
N LEU A 229 -21.05 -30.50 -29.27
CA LEU A 229 -20.46 -29.95 -30.48
C LEU A 229 -20.39 -30.96 -31.63
N ALA A 230 -20.14 -32.23 -31.32
CA ALA A 230 -20.11 -33.31 -32.30
C ALA A 230 -21.47 -33.51 -32.98
N ARG A 231 -22.59 -33.37 -32.26
CA ARG A 231 -23.94 -33.46 -32.84
C ARG A 231 -24.28 -32.23 -33.69
N GLU A 232 -23.86 -31.06 -33.24
CA GLU A 232 -24.11 -29.79 -33.93
C GLU A 232 -23.32 -29.67 -35.23
N LYS A 233 -22.07 -30.10 -35.22
CA LYS A 233 -21.13 -29.95 -36.35
C LYS A 233 -20.98 -31.22 -37.18
N HIS A 234 -21.81 -32.23 -36.95
CA HIS A 234 -21.70 -33.50 -37.67
C HIS A 234 -21.97 -33.31 -39.17
N PRO A 235 -21.15 -33.87 -40.08
CA PRO A 235 -21.37 -33.75 -41.52
C PRO A 235 -22.72 -34.34 -41.97
N ASP A 236 -23.17 -35.44 -41.37
CA ASP A 236 -24.49 -36.03 -41.68
C ASP A 236 -25.67 -35.12 -41.27
N ALA A 237 -25.44 -34.17 -40.37
CA ALA A 237 -26.42 -33.15 -39.99
C ALA A 237 -26.24 -31.84 -40.79
N GLY A 238 -25.39 -31.85 -41.83
CA GLY A 238 -25.07 -30.68 -42.65
C GLY A 238 -23.98 -29.77 -42.07
N GLY A 239 -23.25 -30.23 -41.04
CA GLY A 239 -22.11 -29.50 -40.46
C GLY A 239 -20.85 -29.55 -41.33
N ASP A 240 -19.89 -28.67 -41.05
CA ASP A 240 -18.60 -28.64 -41.74
C ASP A 240 -17.67 -29.77 -41.22
N PRO A 241 -17.21 -30.70 -42.09
CA PRO A 241 -16.24 -31.73 -41.71
C PRO A 241 -14.97 -31.19 -41.06
N ALA A 242 -14.47 -30.02 -41.49
CA ALA A 242 -13.25 -29.44 -40.95
C ALA A 242 -13.43 -29.00 -39.49
N GLU A 243 -14.58 -28.41 -39.16
CA GLU A 243 -14.89 -28.03 -37.79
C GLU A 243 -15.11 -29.25 -36.88
N PHE A 244 -15.74 -30.31 -37.40
CA PHE A 244 -15.89 -31.56 -36.67
C PHE A 244 -14.52 -32.19 -36.31
N GLN A 245 -13.59 -32.23 -37.27
CA GLN A 245 -12.23 -32.71 -37.05
C GLN A 245 -11.47 -31.85 -36.03
N ALA A 246 -11.69 -30.53 -36.02
CA ALA A 246 -11.11 -29.64 -35.02
C ALA A 246 -11.61 -29.98 -33.60
N VAL A 247 -12.92 -30.20 -33.45
CA VAL A 247 -13.53 -30.62 -32.17
C VAL A 247 -13.02 -31.99 -31.71
N GLU A 248 -12.88 -32.95 -32.63
CA GLU A 248 -12.37 -34.28 -32.28
C GLU A 248 -10.90 -34.23 -31.82
N ARG A 249 -10.05 -33.48 -32.52
CA ARG A 249 -8.65 -33.26 -32.13
C ARG A 249 -8.56 -32.60 -30.75
N ALA A 250 -9.33 -31.54 -30.51
CA ALA A 250 -9.39 -30.87 -29.21
C ALA A 250 -9.80 -31.82 -28.08
N TYR A 251 -10.79 -32.70 -28.34
CA TYR A 251 -11.21 -33.72 -27.37
C TYR A 251 -10.09 -34.72 -27.05
N ARG A 252 -9.37 -35.21 -28.07
CA ARG A 252 -8.23 -36.14 -27.86
C ARG A 252 -7.10 -35.47 -27.08
N GLU A 253 -6.76 -34.23 -27.40
CA GLU A 253 -5.75 -33.45 -26.67
C GLU A 253 -6.14 -33.22 -25.21
N ALA A 254 -7.41 -32.88 -24.95
CA ALA A 254 -7.93 -32.73 -23.59
C ALA A 254 -7.83 -34.05 -22.81
N LEU A 255 -8.23 -35.18 -23.40
CA LEU A 255 -8.07 -36.49 -22.75
C LEU A 255 -6.61 -36.87 -22.53
N ALA A 256 -5.72 -36.58 -23.47
CA ALA A 256 -4.28 -36.82 -23.32
C ALA A 256 -3.72 -36.04 -22.12
N TYR A 257 -4.11 -34.78 -21.97
CA TYR A 257 -3.68 -33.93 -20.85
C TYR A 257 -4.08 -34.49 -19.47
N PHE A 258 -5.30 -35.05 -19.34
CA PHE A 258 -5.78 -35.67 -18.09
C PHE A 258 -5.36 -37.14 -17.91
N SER A 259 -4.81 -37.79 -18.94
CA SER A 259 -4.40 -39.21 -18.89
C SER A 259 -2.89 -39.43 -18.82
N SER A 260 -2.08 -38.41 -19.12
CA SER A 260 -0.61 -38.47 -19.06
C SER A 260 -0.03 -38.65 -17.64
N ASP A 261 -0.86 -38.86 -16.62
CA ASP A 261 -0.47 -39.04 -15.22
C ASP A 261 -0.17 -40.51 -14.83
N GLY A 262 0.01 -41.40 -15.82
CA GLY A 262 0.16 -42.84 -15.57
C GLY A 262 1.42 -43.50 -16.16
N VAL A 263 2.40 -42.76 -16.64
CA VAL A 263 3.65 -43.33 -17.19
C VAL A 263 4.85 -42.69 -16.52
N GLU A 264 5.19 -43.17 -15.32
CA GLU A 264 6.55 -43.15 -14.78
C GLU A 264 7.04 -44.60 -14.66
#